data_AF-A0A855S7Q0-F1
#
_entry.id   AF-A0A855S7Q0-F1
#
_cell.length_a   1.000
_cell.length_b   1.000
_cell.length_c   1.000
_cell.angle_alpha   90.00
_cell.angle_beta   90.00
_cell.angle_gamma   90.00
#
_symmetry.space_group_name_H-M   'P 1'
#
loop_
_entity.id
_entity.type
_entity.pdbx_description
1 polymer ?
#
loop_
_entity_poly.entity_id
_entity_poly.type
_entity_poly.pdbx_seq_one_letter_code
_entity_poly.pdbx_strand_id
1 'polypeptide(L)'
;MLIYTYHIYAGMALVDNEEKTTPALLALLLQVPIISSPVLFYKVSTGFAASAYFESQRLTGYWNIGSEYQVHLLPSFNFGIGINIFALILVILLLKARKGFKSTQGQAKELRAEPIA
;
A
#
# COMPACT_ATOMS: atom_id res chain seq x y z
N MET A 1 9.96 -6.12 12.54
CA MET A 1 9.06 -5.59 13.59
C MET A 1 8.53 -4.21 13.27
N LEU A 2 9.38 -3.18 13.08
CA LEU A 2 8.90 -1.80 12.81
C LEU A 2 7.94 -1.66 11.62
N ILE A 3 8.25 -2.28 10.47
CA ILE A 3 7.38 -2.21 9.28
C ILE A 3 6.02 -2.86 9.57
N TYR A 4 6.01 -4.00 10.26
CA TYR A 4 4.78 -4.69 10.65
C TYR A 4 3.93 -3.84 11.60
N THR A 5 4.55 -3.27 12.65
CA THR A 5 3.87 -2.34 13.56
C THR A 5 3.32 -1.12 12.83
N TYR A 6 4.04 -0.59 11.84
CA TYR A 6 3.58 0.53 11.03
C TYR A 6 2.32 0.19 10.23
N HIS A 7 2.21 -1.02 9.65
CA HIS A 7 1.01 -1.45 8.93
C HIS A 7 -0.20 -1.55 9.86
N ILE A 8 -0.01 -2.06 11.08
CA ILE A 8 -1.07 -2.10 12.09
C ILE A 8 -1.50 -0.67 12.46
N TYR A 9 -0.54 0.19 12.80
CA TYR A 9 -0.81 1.61 13.10
C TYR A 9 -1.56 2.29 11.95
N ALA A 10 -1.12 2.08 10.71
CA ALA A 10 -1.73 2.68 9.54
C ALA A 10 -3.19 2.26 9.34
N GLY A 11 -3.50 0.97 9.57
CA GLY A 11 -4.86 0.46 9.56
C GLY A 11 -5.71 1.05 10.69
N MET A 12 -5.19 1.07 11.92
CA MET A 12 -5.89 1.66 13.07
C MET A 12 -6.16 3.15 12.87
N ALA A 13 -5.19 3.91 12.37
CA ALA A 13 -5.33 5.34 12.11
C ALA A 13 -6.41 5.66 11.06
N LEU A 14 -6.55 4.79 10.05
CA LEU A 14 -7.59 4.91 9.02
C LEU A 14 -8.99 4.58 9.58
N VAL A 15 -9.09 3.59 10.47
CA VAL A 15 -10.35 3.20 11.12
C VAL A 15 -10.80 4.25 12.15
N ASP A 16 -9.86 4.81 12.91
CA ASP A 16 -10.11 5.87 13.90
C ASP A 16 -10.58 7.17 13.22
N ASN A 17 -9.99 7.51 12.09
CA ASN A 17 -10.35 8.69 11.33
C ASN A 17 -10.15 8.46 9.83
N GLU A 18 -11.26 8.38 9.10
CA GLU A 18 -11.30 8.12 7.66
C GLU A 18 -10.53 9.17 6.83
N GLU A 19 -10.26 10.36 7.38
CA GLU A 19 -9.48 11.41 6.73
C GLU A 19 -7.97 11.19 6.84
N LYS A 20 -7.51 10.44 7.86
CA LYS A 20 -6.10 10.07 8.08
C LYS A 20 -5.69 8.94 7.14
N THR A 21 -5.83 9.18 5.85
CA THR A 21 -5.48 8.24 4.77
C THR A 21 -3.98 8.14 4.51
N THR A 22 -3.18 9.12 4.94
CA THR A 22 -1.74 9.17 4.63
C THR A 22 -0.95 7.97 5.16
N PRO A 23 -1.09 7.52 6.43
CA PRO A 23 -0.38 6.34 6.92
C PRO A 23 -0.75 5.07 6.14
N ALA A 24 -2.05 4.86 5.88
CA ALA A 24 -2.53 3.72 5.10
C ALA A 24 -2.00 3.73 3.66
N LEU A 25 -1.96 4.91 3.02
CA LEU A 25 -1.40 5.07 1.69
C LEU A 25 0.08 4.71 1.65
N LEU A 26 0.87 5.20 2.61
CA LEU A 26 2.30 4.88 2.69
C LEU A 26 2.55 3.39 2.96
N ALA A 27 1.76 2.77 3.86
CA ALA A 27 1.85 1.35 4.14
C ALA A 27 1.52 0.49 2.91
N LEU A 28 0.48 0.86 2.16
CA LEU A 28 0.13 0.17 0.91
C LEU A 28 1.18 0.38 -0.18
N LEU A 29 1.69 1.61 -0.36
CA LEU A 29 2.74 1.91 -1.34
C LEU A 29 4.02 1.12 -1.07
N LEU A 30 4.35 0.89 0.19
CA LEU A 30 5.51 0.08 0.57
C LEU A 30 5.37 -1.39 0.10
N GLN A 31 4.15 -1.90 0.00
CA GLN A 31 3.87 -3.25 -0.48
C GLN A 31 3.85 -3.36 -2.01
N VAL A 32 3.71 -2.24 -2.74
CA VAL A 32 3.56 -2.25 -4.20
C VAL A 32 4.80 -2.80 -4.91
N PRO A 33 6.02 -2.25 -4.71
CA PRO A 33 7.18 -2.71 -5.45
C PRO A 33 7.72 -4.03 -4.89
N ILE A 34 8.07 -4.94 -5.79
CA ILE A 34 8.88 -6.12 -5.51
C ILE A 34 10.15 -5.94 -6.33
N ILE A 35 11.30 -5.91 -5.67
CA ILE A 35 12.59 -5.67 -6.34
C ILE A 35 13.52 -6.83 -5.99
N SER A 36 14.13 -7.42 -7.01
CA SER A 36 15.18 -8.40 -6.86
C SER A 36 16.38 -7.98 -7.69
N SER A 37 17.55 -8.14 -7.11
CA SER A 37 18.82 -7.87 -7.77
C SER A 37 19.91 -8.65 -7.04
N PRO A 38 21.10 -8.78 -7.65
CA PRO A 38 22.26 -9.38 -6.98
C PRO A 38 22.72 -8.65 -5.71
N VAL A 39 22.19 -7.45 -5.45
CA VAL A 39 22.61 -6.58 -4.34
C VAL A 39 21.49 -6.42 -3.30
N LEU A 40 20.23 -6.47 -3.73
CA LEU A 40 19.07 -6.22 -2.89
C LEU A 40 17.89 -7.08 -3.35
N PHE A 41 17.30 -7.81 -2.41
CA PHE A 41 15.94 -8.33 -2.54
C PHE A 41 15.04 -7.61 -1.57
N TYR A 42 13.92 -7.11 -2.06
CA TYR A 42 12.92 -6.39 -1.31
C TYR A 42 11.52 -6.88 -1.69
N LYS A 43 10.80 -7.39 -0.69
CA LYS A 43 9.40 -7.79 -0.80
C LYS A 43 8.69 -7.57 0.53
N VAL A 44 7.56 -6.90 0.49
CA VAL A 44 6.72 -6.64 1.67
C VAL A 44 5.26 -6.91 1.31
N SER A 45 4.57 -7.73 2.10
CA SER A 45 3.13 -7.92 2.02
C SER A 45 2.50 -8.14 3.39
N THR A 46 1.27 -7.68 3.55
CA THR A 46 0.49 -7.85 4.79
C THR A 46 -0.96 -8.22 4.51
N GLY A 47 -1.47 -9.22 5.21
CA GLY A 47 -2.83 -9.73 5.06
C GLY A 47 -3.00 -10.60 3.82
N PHE A 48 -2.89 -10.02 2.64
CA PHE A 48 -3.03 -10.70 1.35
C PHE A 48 -2.13 -10.07 0.30
N ALA A 49 -1.57 -10.90 -0.59
CA ALA A 49 -0.91 -10.44 -1.81
C ALA A 49 -1.33 -11.27 -3.01
N ALA A 50 -1.46 -10.58 -4.13
CA ALA A 50 -1.46 -11.16 -5.46
C ALA A 50 -0.49 -10.31 -6.29
N SER A 51 0.56 -10.94 -6.79
CA SER A 51 1.72 -10.26 -7.37
C SER A 51 2.07 -10.81 -8.74
N ALA A 52 2.56 -9.94 -9.61
CA ALA A 52 3.23 -10.32 -10.85
C ALA A 52 4.69 -9.89 -10.77
N TYR A 53 5.60 -10.77 -11.15
CA TYR A 53 7.04 -10.56 -11.01
C TYR A 53 7.76 -11.05 -12.27
N PHE A 54 8.62 -10.22 -12.83
CA PHE A 54 9.40 -10.49 -14.02
C PHE A 54 10.88 -10.66 -13.65
N GLU A 55 11.42 -11.84 -13.90
CA GLU A 55 12.81 -12.19 -13.60
C GLU A 55 13.34 -13.12 -14.68
N SER A 56 14.59 -12.90 -15.12
CA SER A 56 15.26 -13.76 -16.09
C SER A 56 14.40 -14.05 -17.34
N GLN A 57 13.73 -13.03 -17.86
CA GLN A 57 12.83 -13.10 -19.03
C GLN A 57 11.55 -13.92 -18.83
N ARG A 58 11.21 -14.27 -17.59
CA ARG A 58 9.99 -15.02 -17.24
C ARG A 58 9.07 -14.17 -16.37
N LEU A 59 7.81 -14.08 -16.78
CA LEU A 59 6.75 -13.52 -15.95
C LEU A 59 6.19 -14.63 -15.05
N THR A 60 6.23 -14.41 -13.75
CA THR A 60 5.74 -15.34 -12.73
C THR A 60 4.67 -14.66 -11.88
N GLY A 61 3.58 -15.38 -11.62
CA GLY A 61 2.55 -14.98 -10.68
C GLY A 61 2.80 -15.58 -9.29
N TYR A 62 2.49 -14.83 -8.25
CA TYR A 62 2.58 -15.27 -6.86
C TYR A 62 1.38 -14.77 -6.07
N TRP A 63 0.87 -15.57 -5.15
CA TRP A 63 -0.14 -15.13 -4.19
C TRP A 63 0.16 -15.66 -2.79
N ASN A 64 -0.22 -14.91 -1.77
CA ASN A 64 -0.05 -15.30 -0.37
C ASN A 64 -1.17 -14.75 0.50
N ILE A 65 -1.49 -15.50 1.56
CA ILE A 65 -2.29 -15.03 2.70
C ILE A 65 -1.35 -14.96 3.90
N GLY A 66 -1.52 -13.94 4.74
CA GLY A 66 -0.64 -13.67 5.86
C GLY A 66 0.30 -12.49 5.56
N SER A 67 1.46 -12.47 6.19
CA SER A 67 2.42 -11.38 6.02
C SER A 67 3.79 -11.92 5.65
N GLU A 68 4.46 -11.26 4.72
CA GLU A 68 5.76 -11.65 4.21
C GLU A 68 6.67 -10.41 4.17
N TYR A 69 7.86 -10.53 4.74
CA TYR A 69 8.85 -9.47 4.78
C TYR A 69 10.20 -10.06 4.45
N GLN A 70 10.75 -9.67 3.31
CA GLN A 70 12.05 -10.13 2.86
C GLN A 70 12.88 -8.93 2.44
N VAL A 71 13.98 -8.74 3.16
CA VAL A 71 15.02 -7.76 2.84
C VAL A 71 16.34 -8.50 2.93
N HIS A 72 16.94 -8.80 1.78
CA HIS A 72 18.24 -9.46 1.70
C HIS A 72 19.24 -8.51 1.05
N LEU A 73 20.43 -8.41 1.63
CA LEU A 73 21.57 -7.67 1.08
C LEU A 73 22.57 -8.66 0.49
N LEU A 74 23.12 -8.32 -0.67
CA LEU A 74 23.99 -9.18 -1.47
C LEU A 74 23.42 -10.58 -1.74
N PRO A 75 22.11 -10.72 -2.04
CA PRO A 75 21.59 -12.03 -2.38
C PRO A 75 22.05 -12.43 -3.79
N SER A 76 22.28 -13.71 -4.03
CA SER A 76 22.63 -14.22 -5.36
C SER A 76 21.40 -14.38 -6.29
N PHE A 77 20.42 -13.48 -6.19
CA PHE A 77 19.23 -13.50 -7.03
C PHE A 77 19.47 -12.82 -8.38
N ASN A 78 18.69 -13.21 -9.38
CA ASN A 78 18.68 -12.53 -10.67
C ASN A 78 18.02 -11.16 -10.54
N PHE A 79 18.30 -10.28 -11.49
CA PHE A 79 17.58 -9.02 -11.57
C PHE A 79 16.13 -9.29 -11.94
N GLY A 80 15.21 -8.74 -11.14
CA GLY A 80 13.79 -8.86 -11.38
C GLY A 80 13.01 -7.73 -10.74
N ILE A 81 11.87 -7.42 -11.34
CA ILE A 81 10.95 -6.40 -10.88
C ILE A 81 9.54 -6.96 -10.87
N GLY A 82 8.78 -6.64 -9.84
CA GLY A 82 7.41 -7.05 -9.71
C GLY A 82 6.56 -6.03 -8.99
N ILE A 83 5.27 -6.32 -8.97
CA ILE A 83 4.25 -5.48 -8.40
C ILE A 83 3.30 -6.38 -7.61
N ASN A 84 3.01 -6.02 -6.36
CA ASN A 84 1.86 -6.53 -5.64
C ASN A 84 0.60 -5.85 -6.15
N ILE A 85 -0.06 -6.50 -7.11
CA ILE A 85 -1.27 -6.02 -7.79
C ILE A 85 -2.38 -5.76 -6.77
N PHE A 86 -2.50 -6.59 -5.73
CA PHE A 86 -3.49 -6.39 -4.69
C PHE A 86 -3.26 -5.07 -3.92
N ALA A 87 -2.04 -4.83 -3.47
CA ALA A 87 -1.69 -3.57 -2.81
C ALA A 87 -1.92 -2.36 -3.73
N LEU A 88 -1.56 -2.48 -5.01
CA LEU A 88 -1.80 -1.44 -6.01
C LEU A 88 -3.30 -1.11 -6.18
N ILE A 89 -4.16 -2.13 -6.22
CA ILE A 89 -5.62 -1.94 -6.27
C ILE A 89 -6.10 -1.19 -5.02
N LEU A 90 -5.64 -1.58 -3.83
CA LEU A 90 -5.99 -0.88 -2.60
C LEU A 90 -5.52 0.58 -2.57
N VAL A 91 -4.32 0.87 -3.09
CA VAL A 91 -3.85 2.26 -3.28
C VAL A 91 -4.83 3.05 -4.14
N ILE A 92 -5.24 2.50 -5.28
CA ILE A 92 -6.18 3.17 -6.20
C ILE A 92 -7.53 3.41 -5.51
N LEU A 93 -8.06 2.41 -4.81
CA LEU A 93 -9.33 2.51 -4.09
C LEU A 93 -9.26 3.56 -2.98
N LEU A 94 -8.19 3.58 -2.18
CA LEU A 94 -7.99 4.56 -1.12
C LEU A 94 -7.87 5.99 -1.68
N LEU A 95 -7.16 6.17 -2.79
CA LEU A 95 -7.05 7.48 -3.45
C LEU A 95 -8.41 7.97 -3.98
N LYS A 96 -9.27 7.06 -4.49
CA LYS A 96 -10.63 7.39 -4.90
C LYS A 96 -11.50 7.77 -3.68
N ALA A 97 -11.47 6.97 -2.63
CA ALA A 97 -12.22 7.23 -1.40
C ALA A 97 -11.83 8.58 -0.76
N ARG A 98 -10.52 8.88 -0.71
CA ARG A 98 -9.98 10.15 -0.19
C ARG A 98 -10.56 11.38 -0.91
N LYS A 99 -10.77 11.30 -2.23
CA LYS A 99 -11.40 12.39 -2.99
C LYS A 99 -12.86 12.59 -2.56
N GLY A 100 -13.58 11.48 -2.33
CA GLY A 100 -14.94 11.50 -1.80
C GLY A 100 -15.03 12.19 -0.43
N PHE A 101 -14.16 11.78 0.52
CA PHE A 101 -14.14 12.38 1.87
C PHE A 101 -13.90 13.90 1.86
N LYS A 102 -12.97 14.37 1.04
CA LYS A 102 -12.71 15.81 0.88
C LYS A 102 -13.89 16.57 0.28
N SER A 103 -14.61 15.96 -0.66
CA SER A 103 -15.79 16.57 -1.30
C SER A 103 -16.92 16.76 -0.29
N THR A 104 -17.23 15.74 0.51
CA THR A 104 -18.31 15.78 1.51
C THR A 104 -18.02 16.82 2.60
N GLN A 105 -16.77 16.95 3.04
CA GLN A 105 -16.39 18.00 3.98
C GLN A 105 -16.46 19.41 3.40
N GLY A 106 -16.07 19.59 2.13
CA GLY A 106 -16.18 20.89 1.45
C GLY A 106 -17.63 21.41 1.50
N GLN A 107 -18.57 20.55 1.13
CA GLN A 107 -20.00 20.85 1.21
C GLN A 107 -20.45 21.13 2.66
N ALA A 108 -20.06 20.28 3.62
CA ALA A 108 -20.43 20.47 5.02
C ALA A 108 -19.88 21.77 5.63
N LYS A 109 -18.72 22.24 5.16
CA LYS A 109 -18.13 23.52 5.58
C LYS A 109 -18.85 24.71 4.95
N GLU A 110 -19.24 24.62 3.68
CA GLU A 110 -20.04 25.64 2.99
C GLU A 110 -21.42 25.79 3.64
N LEU A 111 -22.12 24.68 3.90
CA LEU A 111 -23.41 24.65 4.61
C LEU A 111 -23.36 25.26 6.03
N ARG A 112 -22.21 25.21 6.70
CA ARG A 112 -22.02 25.84 8.02
C ARG A 112 -21.61 27.31 7.95
N ALA A 113 -21.13 27.76 6.79
CA ALA A 113 -20.70 29.15 6.58
C ALA A 113 -21.84 30.04 6.08
N GLU A 114 -22.96 29.46 5.62
CA GLU A 114 -24.18 30.22 5.35
C GLU A 114 -24.76 30.76 6.67
N PRO A 115 -24.88 32.09 6.82
CA PRO A 115 -25.55 32.66 7.98
C PRO A 115 -27.02 32.24 7.95
N ILE A 116 -27.52 31.74 9.07
CA ILE A 116 -28.95 31.47 9.26
C ILE A 116 -29.68 32.80 9.06
N ALA A 117 -30.42 32.92 7.96
CA ALA A 117 -31.22 34.09 7.62
C ALA A 117 -32.43 34.26 8.55
#